data_AF-A0A7J3A399-F1
#
_entry.id   AF-A0A7J3A399-F1
#
_cell.length_a   1.000
_cell.length_b   1.000
_cell.length_c   1.000
_cell.angle_alpha   90.00
_cell.angle_beta   90.00
_cell.angle_gamma   90.00
#
_symmetry.space_group_name_H-M   'P 1'
#
loop_
_entity.id
_entity.type
_entity.pdbx_description
1 polymer ?
#
loop_
_entity_poly.entity_id
_entity_poly.type
_entity_poly.pdbx_seq_one_letter_code
_entity_poly.pdbx_strand_id
1 'polypeptide(L)' 'MSLERFILTSSNEGDIVIDPFAGSGTTLAVAKRLNRKYIGIEKNPEYHKWAVERVERTPISLIC' A
#
# COMPACT_ATOMS: atom_id res chain seq x y z
N MET A 1 14.32 5.21 -7.95
CA MET A 1 13.36 6.11 -7.28
C MET A 1 12.40 5.24 -6.47
N SER A 2 12.33 5.41 -5.14
CA SER A 2 11.50 4.54 -4.29
C SER A 2 10.02 4.94 -4.36
N LEU A 3 9.12 3.95 -4.29
CA LEU A 3 7.66 4.12 -4.30
C LEU A 3 7.15 5.04 -3.18
N GLU A 4 7.77 4.96 -2.03
CA GLU A 4 7.52 5.82 -0.86
C GLU A 4 7.59 7.30 -1.17
N ARG A 5 8.56 7.73 -2.00
CA ARG A 5 8.69 9.13 -2.36
C ARG A 5 7.46 9.63 -3.11
N PHE A 6 6.90 8.84 -4.02
CA PHE A 6 5.71 9.22 -4.76
C PHE A 6 4.50 9.39 -3.84
N ILE A 7 4.28 8.45 -2.91
CA ILE A 7 3.14 8.53 -1.99
C ILE A 7 3.28 9.77 -1.08
N LEU A 8 4.47 10.04 -0.55
CA LEU A 8 4.72 11.22 0.30
C LEU A 8 4.53 12.54 -0.44
N THR A 9 4.95 12.65 -1.71
CA THR A 9 4.84 13.89 -2.48
C THR A 9 3.45 14.12 -3.08
N SER A 10 2.59 13.10 -3.08
CA SER A 10 1.30 13.13 -3.81
C SER A 10 0.09 12.80 -2.93
N SER A 11 0.27 12.63 -1.62
CA SER A 11 -0.82 12.39 -0.66
C SER A 11 -0.45 12.85 0.75
N ASN A 12 -1.46 13.13 1.57
CA ASN A 12 -1.33 13.37 3.00
C ASN A 12 -1.67 12.10 3.80
N GLU A 13 -1.37 12.11 5.10
CA GLU A 13 -1.86 11.06 5.99
C GLU A 13 -3.39 11.00 5.98
N GLY A 14 -3.94 9.78 6.05
CA GLY A 14 -5.37 9.53 5.97
C GLY A 14 -5.98 9.52 4.56
N ASP A 15 -5.28 10.05 3.55
CA ASP A 15 -5.71 9.97 2.15
C ASP A 15 -5.80 8.52 1.66
N ILE A 16 -6.53 8.29 0.57
CA ILE A 16 -6.67 6.98 -0.07
C ILE A 16 -5.71 6.86 -1.25
N VAL A 17 -4.86 5.84 -1.23
CA VAL A 17 -4.03 5.44 -2.38
C VAL A 17 -4.71 4.27 -3.10
N ILE A 18 -4.93 4.40 -4.41
CA ILE A 18 -5.56 3.36 -5.23
C ILE A 18 -4.52 2.77 -6.18
N ASP A 19 -4.42 1.44 -6.21
CA ASP A 19 -3.60 0.69 -7.16
C ASP A 19 -4.46 -0.35 -7.91
N PRO A 20 -4.82 -0.12 -9.19
CA PRO A 20 -5.66 -1.04 -9.95
C PRO A 20 -4.92 -2.28 -10.44
N PHE A 21 -3.60 -2.37 -10.22
CA PHE A 21 -2.75 -3.50 -10.60
C PHE A 21 -1.84 -3.87 -9.42
N ALA A 22 -2.46 -4.14 -8.28
CA ALA A 22 -1.78 -4.22 -6.99
C ALA A 22 -0.69 -5.31 -6.95
N GLY A 23 -0.76 -6.34 -7.80
CA GLY A 23 0.22 -7.41 -7.87
C GLY A 23 0.44 -8.03 -6.50
N SER A 24 1.69 -8.01 -6.03
CA SER A 24 2.03 -8.52 -4.69
C SER A 24 1.80 -7.53 -3.53
N GLY A 25 1.20 -6.36 -3.78
CA GLY A 25 0.74 -5.43 -2.75
C GLY A 25 1.77 -4.41 -2.25
N THR A 26 2.82 -4.09 -3.02
CA THR A 26 3.87 -3.15 -2.58
C THR A 26 3.31 -1.75 -2.32
N THR A 27 2.49 -1.21 -3.23
CA THR A 27 1.88 0.12 -3.08
C THR A 27 1.01 0.21 -1.84
N LEU A 28 0.19 -0.82 -1.60
CA LEU A 28 -0.71 -0.91 -0.46
C LEU A 28 0.06 -0.99 0.86
N ALA A 29 1.12 -1.79 0.90
CA ALA A 29 1.99 -1.91 2.07
C ALA A 29 2.67 -0.58 2.42
N VAL A 30 3.24 0.10 1.41
CA VAL A 30 3.86 1.42 1.63
C VAL A 30 2.82 2.46 2.03
N ALA A 31 1.62 2.46 1.43
CA ALA A 31 0.52 3.34 1.82
C ALA A 31 0.11 3.11 3.29
N LYS A 32 -0.14 1.85 3.70
CA LYS A 32 -0.45 1.49 5.09
C LYS A 32 0.64 1.96 6.04
N ARG A 33 1.90 1.67 5.71
CA ARG A 33 3.05 2.06 6.54
C ARG A 33 3.05 3.56 6.76
N LEU A 34 2.87 4.34 5.70
CA LEU A 34 2.80 5.80 5.75
C LEU A 34 1.47 6.34 6.30
N ASN A 35 0.65 5.56 6.99
CA ASN A 35 -0.61 6.02 7.56
C ASN A 35 -1.62 6.55 6.51
N ARG A 36 -1.63 5.98 5.31
CA ARG A 36 -2.67 6.19 4.28
C ARG A 36 -3.63 5.01 4.26
N LYS A 37 -4.88 5.29 3.91
CA LYS A 37 -5.85 4.25 3.49
C LYS A 37 -5.47 3.78 2.09
N TYR A 38 -5.93 2.60 1.70
CA TYR A 38 -5.59 2.05 0.40
C TYR A 38 -6.70 1.18 -0.19
N ILE A 39 -6.74 1.10 -1.52
CA ILE A 39 -7.58 0.17 -2.28
C ILE A 39 -6.68 -0.48 -3.33
N GLY A 40 -6.65 -1.81 -3.33
CA GLY A 40 -5.91 -2.59 -4.31
C GLY A 40 -6.83 -3.49 -5.12
N ILE A 41 -6.62 -3.55 -6.43
CA ILE A 41 -7.29 -4.50 -7.31
C ILE A 41 -6.22 -5.40 -7.92
N GLU A 42 -6.44 -6.71 -7.84
CA GLU A 42 -5.58 -7.71 -8.46
C GLU A 42 -6.46 -8.85 -9.00
N LYS A 43 -6.22 -9.24 -10.25
CA LYS A 43 -7.02 -10.24 -10.96
C LYS A 43 -6.54 -11.65 -10.64
N ASN A 44 -5.24 -11.85 -10.45
CA ASN A 44 -4.69 -13.17 -10.16
C ASN A 44 -4.90 -13.51 -8.67
N PRO A 45 -5.63 -14.61 -8.35
CA PRO A 45 -5.92 -14.98 -6.96
C PRO A 45 -4.68 -15.23 -6.09
N GLU A 46 -3.59 -15.74 -6.66
CA GLU A 46 -2.35 -16.01 -5.94
C GLU A 46 -1.65 -14.70 -5.54
N TYR A 47 -1.53 -13.75 -6.48
CA TYR A 47 -1.00 -12.42 -6.18
C TYR A 47 -1.89 -11.65 -5.21
N HIS A 48 -3.22 -11.76 -5.35
CA HIS A 48 -4.16 -11.18 -4.40
C HIS A 48 -3.90 -11.70 -2.97
N LYS A 49 -3.75 -13.02 -2.81
CA LYS A 49 -3.42 -13.62 -1.51
C LYS A 49 -2.10 -13.07 -0.94
N TRP A 50 -1.05 -13.01 -1.75
CA TRP A 50 0.24 -12.45 -1.32
C TRP A 50 0.15 -10.96 -0.95
N ALA A 51 -0.65 -10.18 -1.67
CA ALA A 51 -0.89 -8.78 -1.38
C ALA A 51 -1.57 -8.61 -0.01
N VAL A 52 -2.62 -9.38 0.26
CA VAL A 52 -3.32 -9.37 1.56
C VAL A 52 -2.35 -9.72 2.69
N GLU A 53 -1.63 -10.85 2.60
CA GLU A 53 -0.67 -11.27 3.62
C GLU A 53 0.42 -10.21 3.86
N ARG A 54 0.92 -9.58 2.79
CA ARG A 54 1.91 -8.51 2.89
C ARG A 54 1.35 -7.28 3.61
N VAL A 55 0.14 -6.89 3.28
CA VAL A 55 -0.50 -5.70 3.87
C VAL A 55 -0.81 -5.94 5.34
N GLU A 56 -1.31 -7.14 5.70
CA GLU A 56 -1.58 -7.53 7.08
C GLU A 56 -0.32 -7.45 7.95
N ARG A 57 0.81 -8.04 7.49
CA ARG A 57 2.09 -8.03 8.21
C ARG A 57 2.79 -6.66 8.23
N THR A 58 2.35 -5.70 7.41
CA THR A 58 3.00 -4.39 7.36
C THR A 58 2.51 -3.52 8.53
N PRO A 59 3.41 -3.07 9.42
CA PRO A 59 3.02 -2.17 10.50
C PRO A 59 2.79 -0.75 9.96
N ILE A 60 1.93 0.02 10.65
CA ILE A 60 1.88 1.48 10.46
C ILE A 60 3.14 2.05 11.12
N SER A 61 3.87 2.93 10.43
CA SER A 61 4.94 3.68 11.06
C SER A 61 4.32 4.69 12.01
N LEU A 62 4.45 4.42 13.32
CA LEU A 62 4.23 5.42 14.36
C LEU A 62 5.44 6.36 14.32
N ILE A 63 5.36 7.40 13.50
CA ILE A 63 6.27 8.54 13.64
C ILE A 63 5.66 9.38 14.78
N CYS A 64 6.22 9.26 15.98
CA CYS A 64 5.94 10.16 17.10
C CYS A 64 6.42 11.58 16.78
#